data_AF-A0A9E0S7E8-F1
#
_entry.id   AF-A0A9E0S7E8-F1
#
_cell.length_a   1.000
_cell.length_b   1.000
_cell.length_c   1.000
_cell.angle_alpha   90.00
_cell.angle_beta   90.00
_cell.angle_gamma   90.00
#
_symmetry.space_group_name_H-M   'P 1'
#
loop_
_entity.id
_entity.type
_entity.pdbx_description
1 polymer ?
#
loop_
_entity_poly.entity_id
_entity_poly.type
_entity_poly.pdbx_seq_one_letter_code
_entity_poly.pdbx_strand_id
1 'polypeptide(L)'
;MKKQLLLLTFACFLFAGTQISFAQAKSKSQIESVNNDASSAKKNADKVIQMLERSAKLDAKQKAQVYDIYNAVDKKMQGIDAVKDPAERALKKEKMQNYINSKLKQVLSSEQYEIYMKKVSAK
;
A
#
# COMPACT_ATOMS: atom_id res chain seq x y z
N MET A 1 -57.04 -27.06 -48.14
CA MET A 1 -56.50 -26.38 -49.34
C MET A 1 -56.05 -24.98 -48.97
N LYS A 2 -54.78 -24.63 -49.18
CA LYS A 2 -54.12 -23.30 -49.28
C LYS A 2 -52.61 -23.56 -49.08
N LYS A 3 -51.89 -23.97 -50.13
CA LYS A 3 -51.08 -23.13 -51.05
C LYS A 3 -50.01 -22.36 -50.25
N GLN A 4 -48.83 -22.96 -50.12
CA GLN A 4 -47.63 -22.71 -50.94
C GLN A 4 -47.06 -21.29 -50.78
N LEU A 5 -45.87 -21.22 -50.17
CA LEU A 5 -44.70 -20.43 -50.61
C LEU A 5 -43.51 -21.01 -49.81
N LEU A 6 -42.77 -21.99 -50.32
CA LEU A 6 -41.65 -21.88 -51.25
C LEU A 6 -40.68 -20.73 -50.94
N LEU A 7 -39.46 -21.16 -50.57
CA LEU A 7 -38.15 -20.62 -50.95
C LEU A 7 -37.85 -19.21 -50.40
N LEU A 8 -36.67 -18.93 -49.85
CA LEU A 8 -35.37 -19.21 -50.43
C LEU A 8 -34.28 -18.82 -49.42
N THR A 9 -33.07 -19.35 -49.62
CA THR A 9 -31.77 -18.89 -49.09
C THR A 9 -31.40 -19.39 -47.67
N PHE A 10 -30.22 -19.95 -47.41
CA PHE A 10 -29.02 -20.11 -48.23
C PHE A 10 -28.14 -21.21 -47.62
N ALA A 11 -27.52 -21.98 -48.51
CA ALA A 11 -26.19 -22.59 -48.40
C ALA A 11 -25.76 -23.27 -47.07
N CYS A 12 -25.67 -24.59 -47.14
CA CYS A 12 -24.74 -25.38 -46.35
C CYS A 12 -23.28 -24.97 -46.64
N PHE A 13 -22.54 -24.65 -45.59
CA PHE A 13 -21.11 -24.94 -45.45
C PHE A 13 -20.93 -25.35 -43.97
N LEU A 14 -20.94 -26.64 -43.61
CA LEU A 14 -19.74 -27.51 -43.62
C LEU A 14 -18.47 -26.74 -43.27
N PHE A 15 -18.22 -26.57 -41.97
CA PHE A 15 -16.86 -26.73 -41.45
C PHE A 15 -16.91 -27.56 -40.17
N ALA A 16 -16.64 -28.84 -40.35
CA ALA A 16 -16.18 -29.71 -39.29
C ALA A 16 -14.79 -29.23 -38.83
N GLY A 17 -14.52 -29.39 -37.53
CA GLY A 17 -13.15 -29.49 -37.03
C GLY A 17 -12.39 -28.18 -37.00
N THR A 18 -12.36 -27.55 -35.84
CA THR A 18 -11.19 -27.58 -34.94
C THR A 18 -11.53 -26.66 -33.77
N GLN A 19 -11.59 -27.20 -32.55
CA GLN A 19 -11.50 -26.37 -31.35
C GLN A 19 -10.08 -25.83 -31.29
N ILE A 20 -9.80 -24.81 -32.10
CA ILE A 20 -8.54 -24.11 -32.07
C ILE A 20 -8.55 -23.23 -30.82
N SER A 21 -7.92 -23.77 -29.78
CA SER A 21 -7.34 -23.00 -28.70
C SER A 21 -6.33 -22.01 -29.27
N PHE A 22 -6.72 -20.74 -29.39
CA PHE A 22 -5.84 -19.56 -29.35
C PHE A 22 -6.63 -18.46 -28.62
N ALA A 23 -6.30 -18.22 -27.35
CA ALA A 23 -5.33 -17.22 -26.94
C ALA A 23 -5.93 -15.81 -26.91
N GLN A 24 -6.53 -15.45 -25.78
CA GLN A 24 -5.90 -14.44 -24.95
C GLN A 24 -6.47 -14.53 -23.54
N ALA A 25 -5.53 -14.65 -22.60
CA ALA A 25 -5.73 -14.63 -21.18
C ALA A 25 -6.64 -13.47 -20.77
N LYS A 26 -7.92 -13.75 -20.53
CA LYS A 26 -8.75 -12.89 -19.67
C LYS A 26 -8.32 -13.13 -18.24
N SER A 27 -7.28 -12.37 -17.89
CA SER A 27 -6.97 -11.89 -16.56
C SER A 27 -6.95 -12.93 -15.44
N LYS A 28 -5.85 -13.70 -15.40
CA LYS A 28 -4.98 -13.62 -14.23
C LYS A 28 -4.58 -12.13 -14.05
N SER A 29 -5.46 -11.35 -13.46
CA SER A 29 -5.19 -10.00 -12.97
C SER A 29 -6.36 -9.58 -12.08
N GLN A 30 -6.48 -10.28 -10.96
CA GLN A 30 -7.03 -9.71 -9.74
C GLN A 30 -6.27 -10.28 -8.53
N ILE A 31 -4.96 -10.47 -8.71
CA ILE A 31 -3.97 -10.45 -7.66
C ILE A 31 -2.88 -9.55 -8.23
N GLU A 32 -3.04 -8.25 -7.99
CA GLU A 32 -2.14 -7.12 -8.28
C GLU A 32 -2.90 -5.95 -8.90
N SER A 33 -3.58 -5.18 -8.04
CA SER A 33 -3.57 -3.71 -8.16
C SER A 33 -4.03 -3.04 -6.86
N VAL A 34 -3.27 -3.23 -5.77
CA VAL A 34 -3.08 -2.16 -4.76
C VAL A 34 -1.61 -2.16 -4.36
N ASN A 35 -0.72 -2.08 -5.35
CA ASN A 35 0.71 -1.84 -5.13
C ASN A 35 1.11 -0.70 -6.08
N ASN A 36 0.61 0.52 -5.86
CA ASN A 36 1.20 1.73 -6.47
C ASN A 36 0.78 3.05 -5.81
N ASP A 37 0.43 3.02 -4.52
CA ASP A 37 0.73 4.14 -3.64
C ASP A 37 1.57 3.57 -2.52
N ALA A 38 2.83 3.97 -2.40
CA ALA A 38 3.58 3.65 -1.19
C ALA A 38 2.74 4.15 -0.01
N SER A 39 2.23 3.21 0.82
CA SER A 39 1.33 3.51 1.92
C SER A 39 1.91 4.66 2.77
N SER A 40 1.06 5.48 3.38
CA SER A 40 1.51 6.54 4.28
C SER A 40 2.44 5.98 5.37
N ALA A 41 2.17 4.76 5.83
CA ALA A 41 3.06 3.98 6.69
C ALA A 41 4.46 3.78 6.09
N LYS A 42 4.57 3.24 4.87
CA LYS A 42 5.84 3.03 4.19
C LYS A 42 6.61 4.34 4.01
N LYS A 43 5.94 5.39 3.54
CA LYS A 43 6.56 6.73 3.36
C LYS A 43 7.10 7.27 4.68
N ASN A 44 6.38 7.09 5.79
CA ASN A 44 6.83 7.58 7.09
C ASN A 44 7.96 6.73 7.70
N ALA A 45 7.91 5.41 7.55
CA ALA A 45 9.01 4.53 7.92
C ALA A 45 10.28 4.84 7.11
N ASP A 46 10.15 5.02 5.79
CA ASP A 46 11.26 5.38 4.89
C ASP A 46 11.93 6.68 5.34
N LYS A 47 11.18 7.68 5.80
CA LYS A 47 11.75 8.92 6.33
C LYS A 47 12.65 8.67 7.54
N VAL A 48 12.21 7.82 8.49
CA VAL A 48 13.02 7.48 9.68
C VAL A 48 14.27 6.70 9.27
N ILE A 49 14.11 5.72 8.38
CA ILE A 49 15.23 4.91 7.90
C ILE A 49 16.27 5.78 7.19
N GLN A 50 15.84 6.61 6.23
CA GLN A 50 16.72 7.52 5.49
C GLN A 50 17.41 8.55 6.39
N MET A 51 16.70 9.04 7.41
CA MET A 51 17.23 9.98 8.39
C MET A 51 18.44 9.41 9.15
N LEU A 52 18.41 8.10 9.42
CA LEU A 52 19.42 7.39 10.19
C LEU A 52 20.47 6.69 9.31
N GLU A 53 20.19 6.42 8.04
CA GLU A 53 21.04 5.64 7.13
C GLU A 53 22.50 6.13 7.06
N ARG A 54 22.73 7.45 7.16
CA ARG A 54 24.08 8.05 7.08
C ARG A 54 24.83 8.13 8.42
N SER A 55 24.12 8.12 9.54
CA SER A 55 24.69 8.47 10.86
C SER A 55 24.70 7.28 11.81
N ALA A 56 23.67 6.44 11.73
CA ALA A 56 23.54 5.25 12.56
C ALA A 56 22.64 4.25 11.82
N LYS A 57 23.26 3.55 10.86
CA LYS A 57 22.59 2.62 9.96
C LYS A 57 21.78 1.60 10.76
N LEU A 58 20.52 1.40 10.37
CA LEU A 58 19.69 0.34 10.93
C LEU A 58 20.03 -0.99 10.25
N ASP A 59 20.01 -2.07 11.02
CA ASP A 59 20.04 -3.41 10.44
C ASP A 59 18.68 -3.78 9.81
N ALA A 60 18.63 -4.92 9.11
CA ALA A 60 17.43 -5.37 8.41
C ALA A 60 16.24 -5.64 9.36
N LYS A 61 16.51 -6.14 10.57
CA LYS A 61 15.48 -6.43 11.57
C LYS A 61 14.89 -5.13 12.11
N GLN A 62 15.74 -4.17 12.45
CA GLN A 62 15.31 -2.85 12.92
C GLN A 62 14.50 -2.13 11.84
N LYS A 63 14.92 -2.18 10.56
CA LYS A 63 14.15 -1.60 9.44
C LYS A 63 12.75 -2.22 9.34
N ALA A 64 12.63 -3.54 9.43
CA ALA A 64 11.34 -4.23 9.43
C ALA A 64 10.46 -3.78 10.62
N GLN A 65 11.03 -3.73 11.83
CA GLN A 65 10.30 -3.28 13.01
C GLN A 65 9.84 -1.82 12.92
N VAL A 66 10.62 -0.94 12.28
CA VAL A 66 10.19 0.44 12.00
C VAL A 66 8.99 0.45 11.06
N TYR A 67 8.97 -0.35 10.00
CA TYR A 67 7.78 -0.49 9.14
C TYR A 67 6.57 -0.98 9.92
N ASP A 68 6.73 -1.98 10.78
CA ASP A 68 5.64 -2.54 11.58
C ASP A 68 5.02 -1.49 12.52
N ILE A 69 5.84 -0.65 13.15
CA ILE A 69 5.38 0.46 13.99
C ILE A 69 4.47 1.39 13.16
N TYR A 70 4.92 1.80 11.97
CA TYR A 70 4.16 2.72 11.14
C TYR A 70 2.92 2.08 10.52
N ASN A 71 2.97 0.80 10.15
CA ASN A 71 1.80 0.05 9.69
C ASN A 71 0.73 -0.04 10.80
N ALA A 72 1.13 -0.30 12.04
CA ALA A 72 0.21 -0.43 13.17
C ALA A 72 -0.54 0.88 13.51
N VAL A 73 0.08 2.03 13.25
CA VAL A 73 -0.51 3.35 13.55
C VAL A 73 -1.16 4.02 12.34
N ASP A 74 -0.96 3.52 11.12
CA ASP A 74 -1.35 4.18 9.87
C ASP A 74 -2.84 4.56 9.84
N LYS A 75 -3.72 3.59 10.12
CA LYS A 75 -5.17 3.82 10.15
C LYS A 75 -5.57 4.84 11.22
N LYS A 76 -4.89 4.84 12.37
CA LYS A 76 -5.15 5.82 13.43
C LYS A 76 -4.68 7.21 13.02
N MET A 77 -3.53 7.30 12.34
CA MET A 77 -3.01 8.58 11.84
C MET A 77 -3.93 9.17 10.77
N GLN A 78 -4.42 8.36 9.83
CA GLN A 78 -5.43 8.79 8.84
C GLN A 78 -6.71 9.30 9.53
N GLY A 79 -7.17 8.60 10.58
CA GLY A 79 -8.30 9.07 11.38
C GLY A 79 -8.05 10.41 12.09
N ILE A 80 -6.82 10.64 12.54
CA ILE A 80 -6.41 11.93 13.14
C ILE A 80 -6.36 13.03 12.06
N ASP A 81 -5.84 12.73 10.87
CA ASP A 81 -5.78 13.69 9.76
C ASP A 81 -7.17 14.15 9.29
N ALA A 82 -8.18 13.31 9.45
CA ALA A 82 -9.58 13.62 9.14
C ALA A 82 -10.29 14.50 10.20
N VAL A 83 -9.68 14.76 11.36
CA VAL A 83 -10.26 15.64 12.40
C VAL A 83 -10.35 17.07 11.88
N LYS A 84 -11.54 17.67 11.97
CA LYS A 84 -11.82 19.01 11.43
C LYS A 84 -11.14 20.12 12.24
N ASP A 85 -11.29 20.09 13.56
CA ASP A 85 -10.70 21.08 14.46
C ASP A 85 -9.15 20.99 14.41
N PRO A 86 -8.45 22.07 13.97
CA PRO A 86 -7.00 22.09 13.93
C PRO A 86 -6.35 21.87 15.30
N ALA A 87 -6.93 22.40 16.38
CA ALA A 87 -6.36 22.30 17.72
C ALA A 87 -6.44 20.85 18.24
N GLU A 88 -7.62 20.24 18.16
CA GLU A 88 -7.79 18.83 18.48
C GLU A 88 -6.90 17.92 17.62
N ARG A 89 -6.80 18.19 16.31
CA ARG A 89 -5.93 17.45 15.39
C ARG A 89 -4.47 17.53 15.81
N ALA A 90 -3.97 18.71 16.15
CA ALA A 90 -2.59 18.91 16.60
C ALA A 90 -2.30 18.11 17.87
N LEU A 91 -3.17 18.18 18.88
CA LEU A 91 -3.03 17.44 20.14
C LEU A 91 -3.02 15.92 19.92
N LYS A 92 -3.87 15.39 19.04
CA LYS A 92 -3.86 13.95 18.74
C LYS A 92 -2.61 13.54 17.96
N LYS A 93 -2.13 14.37 17.03
CA LYS A 93 -0.87 14.13 16.32
C LYS A 93 0.30 14.07 17.27
N GLU A 94 0.39 15.01 18.21
CA GLU A 94 1.43 15.04 19.23
C GLU A 94 1.41 13.76 20.09
N LYS A 95 0.24 13.37 20.60
CA LYS A 95 0.08 12.11 21.35
C LYS A 95 0.50 10.89 20.53
N MET A 96 0.13 10.84 19.26
CA MET A 96 0.53 9.76 18.36
C MET A 96 2.04 9.74 18.11
N GLN A 97 2.66 10.91 17.93
CA GLN A 97 4.10 11.04 17.75
C GLN A 97 4.85 10.56 19.01
N ASN A 98 4.37 10.93 20.20
CA ASN A 98 4.94 10.45 21.46
C ASN A 98 4.85 8.93 21.59
N TYR A 99 3.72 8.34 21.18
CA TYR A 99 3.58 6.88 21.11
C TYR A 99 4.60 6.25 20.14
N ILE A 100 4.72 6.79 18.92
CA ILE A 100 5.68 6.30 17.92
C ILE A 100 7.12 6.40 18.47
N ASN A 101 7.50 7.53 19.06
CA ASN A 101 8.81 7.74 19.67
C ASN A 101 9.10 6.69 20.75
N SER A 102 8.10 6.39 21.61
CA SER A 102 8.26 5.34 22.63
C SER A 102 8.52 3.96 22.04
N LYS A 103 7.92 3.63 20.89
CA LYS A 103 8.14 2.37 20.19
C LYS A 103 9.48 2.34 19.47
N LEU A 104 9.88 3.44 18.84
CA LEU A 104 11.21 3.56 18.23
C LEU A 104 12.32 3.40 19.28
N LYS A 105 12.15 3.94 20.49
CA LYS A 105 13.11 3.76 21.59
C LYS A 105 13.32 2.29 21.98
N GLN A 106 12.33 1.42 21.76
CA GLN A 106 12.43 -0.02 22.05
C GLN A 106 13.14 -0.81 20.94
N VAL A 107 13.16 -0.28 19.71
CA VAL A 107 13.70 -0.95 18.52
C VAL A 107 15.12 -0.46 18.20
N LEU A 108 15.36 0.83 18.40
CA LEU A 108 16.65 1.47 18.14
C LEU A 108 17.59 1.28 19.34
N SER A 109 18.90 1.25 19.07
CA SER A 109 19.89 1.42 20.12
C SER A 109 19.78 2.82 20.74
N SER A 110 20.33 3.00 21.94
CA SER A 110 20.35 4.31 22.61
C SER A 110 20.96 5.40 21.72
N GLU A 111 22.08 5.12 21.05
CA GLU A 111 22.75 6.05 20.14
C GLU A 111 21.88 6.39 18.91
N GLN A 112 21.29 5.37 18.27
CA GLN A 112 20.39 5.57 17.12
C GLN A 112 19.17 6.43 17.52
N TYR A 113 18.60 6.18 18.70
CA TYR A 113 17.46 6.93 19.21
C TYR A 113 17.82 8.38 19.55
N GLU A 114 18.98 8.63 20.14
CA GLU A 114 19.46 9.99 20.39
C GLU A 114 19.66 10.78 19.09
N ILE A 115 20.25 10.16 18.06
CA ILE A 115 20.42 10.77 16.74
C ILE A 115 19.06 11.07 16.11
N TYR A 116 18.11 10.14 16.21
CA TYR A 116 16.74 10.34 15.77
C TYR A 116 16.12 11.56 16.46
N MET A 117 16.16 11.61 17.79
CA MET A 117 15.60 12.71 18.59
C MET A 117 16.22 14.06 18.24
N LYS A 118 17.55 14.13 18.08
CA LYS A 118 18.24 15.36 17.65
C LYS A 118 17.72 15.87 16.31
N LYS A 119 17.46 14.98 15.35
CA LYS A 119 17.01 15.36 14.00
C LYS A 119 15.54 15.73 13.94
N VAL A 120 14.67 15.15 14.77
CA VAL A 120 13.24 15.51 14.81
C VAL A 120 12.96 16.76 15.64
N SER A 121 13.74 17.04 16.68
CA SER A 121 13.58 18.24 17.51
C SER A 121 14.25 19.50 16.93
N ALA A 122 15.07 19.35 15.90
CA ALA A 122 15.72 20.48 15.21
C ALA A 122 14.84 21.15 14.14
N LYS A 123 13.57 20.76 14.04
CA LYS A 123 12.57 21.33 13.12
C LYS A 123 11.51 22.09 13.91
#